data_AF-A0A960QJS4-F1
#
_entry.id   AF-A0A960QJS4-F1
#
_cell.length_a   1.000
_cell.length_b   1.000
_cell.length_c   1.000
_cell.angle_alpha   90.00
_cell.angle_beta   90.00
_cell.angle_gamma   90.00
#
_symmetry.space_group_name_H-M   'P 1'
#
loop_
_entity.id
_entity.type
_entity.pdbx_description
1 polymer ?
#
loop_
_entity_poly.entity_id
_entity_poly.type
_entity_poly.pdbx_seq_one_letter_code
_entity_poly.pdbx_strand_id
1 'polypeptide(L)' 'RGWSFVGPTTAYAFMQAMGLINDHLEGCVLRKEIEKKRSAFQRPV' A
#
# COMPACT_ATOMS: atom_id res chain seq x y z
N ARG A 1 18.81 -11.94 -0.87
CA ARG A 1 18.97 -10.55 -0.38
C ARG A 1 20.06 -9.89 -1.23
N GLY A 2 19.70 -9.23 -2.34
CA GLY A 2 20.66 -8.71 -3.33
C GLY A 2 20.01 -7.77 -4.36
N TRP A 3 18.97 -7.06 -3.93
CA TRP A 3 18.27 -6.11 -4.80
C TRP A 3 19.00 -4.77 -4.78
N SER A 4 19.23 -4.20 -5.96
CA SER A 4 19.80 -2.86 -6.14
C SER A 4 18.69 -1.85 -6.40
N PHE A 5 18.94 -0.56 -6.14
CA PHE A 5 17.98 0.55 -6.31
C PHE A 5 16.72 0.51 -5.42
N VAL A 6 16.67 -0.38 -4.43
CA VAL A 6 15.56 -0.48 -3.46
C VAL A 6 15.90 0.30 -2.19
N GLY A 7 16.14 1.61 -2.35
CA GLY A 7 16.29 2.52 -1.21
C GLY A 7 14.98 2.71 -0.44
N PRO A 8 14.99 3.31 0.77
CA PRO A 8 13.81 3.47 1.61
C PRO A 8 12.62 4.14 0.90
N THR A 9 12.88 5.21 0.14
CA THR A 9 11.83 5.91 -0.63
C THR A 9 11.22 5.02 -1.70
N THR A 10 12.05 4.31 -2.47
CA THR A 10 11.58 3.36 -3.49
C THR A 10 10.75 2.23 -2.87
N ALA A 11 11.21 1.69 -1.74
CA ALA A 11 10.50 0.65 -1.00
C ALA A 11 9.14 1.17 -0.49
N TYR A 12 9.09 2.40 0.04
CA TYR A 12 7.83 2.99 0.50
C TYR A 12 6.84 3.24 -0.63
N ALA A 13 7.29 3.81 -1.75
CA ALA A 13 6.47 4.01 -2.94
C ALA A 13 5.93 2.68 -3.48
N PHE A 14 6.76 1.63 -3.49
CA PHE A 14 6.34 0.28 -3.86
C PHE A 14 5.24 -0.24 -2.92
N MET A 15 5.39 -0.06 -1.61
CA MET A 15 4.38 -0.46 -0.63
C MET A 15 3.05 0.28 -0.83
N GLN A 16 3.08 1.57 -1.17
CA GLN A 16 1.88 2.33 -1.53
C GLN A 16 1.24 1.79 -2.81
N ALA A 17 2.02 1.61 -3.88
CA ALA A 17 1.52 1.18 -5.19
C ALA A 17 0.90 -0.24 -5.18
N MET A 18 1.49 -1.16 -4.41
CA MET A 18 0.95 -2.52 -4.24
C MET A 18 -0.20 -2.60 -3.25
N GLY A 19 -0.59 -1.48 -2.63
CA GLY A 19 -1.64 -1.45 -1.63
C GLY A 19 -1.27 -2.20 -0.36
N LEU A 20 0.03 -2.27 0.00
CA LEU A 20 0.48 -2.69 1.33
C LEU A 20 0.17 -1.57 2.35
N ILE A 21 0.33 -0.31 1.91
CA ILE A 21 -0.04 0.91 2.63
C ILE A 21 -1.19 1.60 1.90
N ASN A 22 -2.20 2.07 2.64
CA ASN A 22 -3.28 2.91 2.10
C ASN A 22 -3.02 4.36 2.49
N ASP A 23 -2.22 5.06 1.68
CA ASP A 23 -1.82 6.45 1.93
C ASP A 23 -2.54 7.44 1.00
N HIS A 24 -3.77 7.10 0.61
CA HIS A 24 -4.59 8.03 -0.17
C HIS A 24 -4.88 9.29 0.65
N LEU A 25 -4.79 10.46 -0.01
CA LEU A 25 -5.10 11.76 0.61
C LEU A 25 -6.51 11.81 1.20
N GLU A 26 -6.71 12.68 2.17
CA GLU A 26 -8.05 12.97 2.68
C GLU A 26 -8.93 13.54 1.56
N GLY A 27 -10.18 13.08 1.51
CA GLY A 27 -11.11 13.43 0.42
C GLY A 27 -10.91 12.64 -0.88
N CYS A 28 -9.89 11.79 -1.00
CA CYS A 28 -9.76 10.91 -2.17
C CYS A 28 -10.97 9.98 -2.29
N VAL A 29 -11.60 9.98 -3.48
CA VAL A 29 -12.85 9.25 -3.74
C VAL A 29 -12.73 7.74 -3.50
N LEU A 30 -11.52 7.19 -3.63
CA LEU A 30 -11.26 5.76 -3.43
C LEU A 30 -10.82 5.40 -2.00
N ARG A 31 -10.39 6.37 -1.17
CA ARG A 31 -9.77 6.08 0.14
C ARG A 31 -10.65 5.20 1.03
N LYS A 32 -11.95 5.52 1.14
CA LYS A 32 -12.91 4.79 1.96
C LYS A 32 -13.19 3.38 1.41
N GLU A 33 -13.29 3.27 0.09
CA GLU A 33 -13.55 1.98 -0.56
C GLU A 33 -12.36 1.02 -0.40
N ILE A 34 -11.15 1.51 -0.62
CA ILE A 34 -9.91 0.74 -0.42
C ILE A 34 -9.75 0.33 1.04
N GLU A 35 -10.04 1.21 2.00
CA GLU A 35 -9.97 0.86 3.42
C GLU A 35 -10.93 -0.27 3.79
N LYS A 36 -12.15 -0.25 3.24
CA LYS A 36 -13.13 -1.34 3.42
C LYS A 36 -12.64 -2.66 2.80
N LYS A 37 -12.04 -2.61 1.60
CA LYS A 37 -11.48 -3.81 0.95
C LYS A 37 -10.31 -4.38 1.75
N ARG A 38 -9.44 -3.52 2.31
CA ARG A 38 -8.31 -3.92 3.13
C ARG A 38 -8.73 -4.56 4.45
N SER A 39 -9.73 -4.02 5.13
CA SER A 39 -10.23 -4.60 6.39
C SER A 39 -10.91 -5.95 6.18
N ALA A 40 -11.52 -6.18 5.01
CA ALA A 40 -12.09 -7.46 4.63
C ALA A 40 -11.06 -8.47 4.09
N PHE A 41 -9.82 -8.05 3.82
CA PHE A 41 -8.80 -8.91 3.23
C PHE A 41 -8.23 -9.88 4.27
N GLN A 42 -8.47 -11.17 4.08
CA GLN A 42 -7.83 -12.23 4.86
C GLN A 42 -6.41 -12.45 4.35
N ARG A 43 -5.43 -12.23 5.22
CA ARG A 43 -4.03 -12.47 4.88
C ARG A 43 -3.77 -13.97 4.83
N PRO A 44 -3.11 -14.47 3.78
CA PRO A 44 -2.65 -15.85 3.76
C PRO A 44 -1.67 -16.05 4.93
N VAL A 45 -1.86 -17.17 5.63
CA VAL A 45 -0.95 -17.66 6.67
C VAL A 45 0.16 -18.51 6.08
#